data_AF-A0A7W0VVW1-F1
#
_entry.id   AF-A0A7W0VVW1-F1
#
_cell.length_a   1.000
_cell.length_b   1.000
_cell.length_c   1.000
_cell.angle_alpha   90.00
_cell.angle_beta   90.00
_cell.angle_gamma   90.00
#
_symmetry.space_group_name_H-M   'P 1'
#
loop_
_entity.id
_entity.type
_entity.pdbx_description
1 polymer ?
#
loop_
_entity_poly.entity_id
_entity_poly.type
_entity_poly.pdbx_seq_one_letter_code
_entity_poly.pdbx_strand_id
1 'polypeptide(L)'
;MPATVVDAVESPFPCPCACHEQLTLDERAAGIEALYRFDDAMRGWGQEVIWDLAAPTLWRIQQQLGEVKWVAVRDGACIHSRLLGFCVHETIHAMCGDPTAPNYGTPVGLPYGVPESVPPIDEAAFLLPFNRNEARAFTGLAAVAYRLFTIEWPLRNARDVGTYGFPGGNALSDVPPGYRRVPHYDHVHHQRRYVALAKKLEDEARDWFTQAKLDEINDRFTAAETIGKKSRPRAFPSAREVARIKPKKPGRNDLCVCGSMRKWKQCCGAQLGD
;
A
#
# COMPACT_ATOMS: atom_id res chain seq x y z
N MET A 1 -2.03 -12.02 -14.41
CA MET A 1 -2.31 -11.46 -13.08
C MET A 1 -1.53 -12.28 -12.09
N PRO A 2 -0.47 -11.75 -11.43
CA PRO A 2 0.15 -12.45 -10.31
C PRO A 2 -0.92 -12.56 -9.21
N ALA A 3 -1.38 -13.78 -8.94
CA ALA A 3 -2.46 -14.02 -8.00
C ALA A 3 -1.95 -14.08 -6.56
N THR A 4 -0.66 -14.33 -6.37
CA THR A 4 -0.02 -14.53 -5.07
C THR A 4 1.29 -13.75 -4.95
N VAL A 5 1.76 -13.57 -3.70
CA VAL A 5 3.06 -12.93 -3.42
C VAL A 5 4.19 -13.59 -4.19
N VAL A 6 4.17 -14.92 -4.26
CA VAL A 6 5.16 -15.75 -4.96
C VAL A 6 5.20 -15.39 -6.44
N ASP A 7 4.05 -15.30 -7.10
CA ASP A 7 4.00 -14.96 -8.54
C ASP A 7 4.55 -13.56 -8.79
N ALA A 8 4.36 -12.63 -7.85
CA ALA A 8 4.87 -11.27 -7.96
C ALA A 8 6.40 -11.21 -7.80
N VAL A 9 6.98 -11.99 -6.88
CA VAL A 9 8.43 -11.98 -6.61
C VAL A 9 9.24 -12.88 -7.53
N GLU A 10 8.65 -13.93 -8.10
CA GLU A 10 9.33 -14.84 -9.06
C GLU A 10 9.40 -14.28 -10.49
N SER A 11 8.65 -13.21 -10.78
CA SER A 11 8.69 -12.51 -12.07
C SER A 11 8.98 -11.01 -11.87
N PRO A 12 10.19 -10.65 -11.37
CA PRO A 12 10.57 -9.26 -11.19
C PRO A 12 10.78 -8.58 -12.54
N PHE A 13 10.39 -7.30 -12.61
CA PHE A 13 10.70 -6.41 -13.71
C PHE A 13 11.76 -5.39 -13.28
N PRO A 14 12.53 -4.79 -14.22
CA PRO A 14 13.43 -3.70 -13.92
C PRO A 14 12.70 -2.59 -13.16
N CYS A 15 13.26 -2.19 -12.03
CA CYS A 15 12.65 -1.20 -11.16
C CYS A 15 13.32 0.16 -11.30
N PRO A 16 12.58 1.29 -11.28
CA PRO A 16 13.17 2.64 -11.37
C PRO A 16 14.11 3.00 -10.22
N CYS A 17 14.05 2.27 -9.11
CA CYS A 17 14.94 2.46 -7.97
C CYS A 17 16.24 1.65 -8.08
N ALA A 18 16.44 0.88 -9.16
CA ALA A 18 17.60 0.03 -9.38
C ALA A 18 17.94 -0.91 -8.20
N CYS A 19 16.95 -1.37 -7.43
CA CYS A 19 17.14 -2.18 -6.22
C CYS A 19 17.96 -3.46 -6.48
N HIS A 20 17.91 -4.04 -7.68
CA HIS A 20 18.72 -5.23 -8.02
C HIS A 20 20.21 -4.94 -8.21
N GLU A 21 20.56 -3.68 -8.44
CA GLU A 21 21.94 -3.20 -8.59
C GLU A 21 22.45 -2.60 -7.28
N GLN A 22 21.57 -1.97 -6.50
CA GLN A 22 21.92 -1.26 -5.28
C GLN A 22 21.88 -2.13 -4.02
N LEU A 23 20.94 -3.07 -3.93
CA LEU A 23 20.80 -3.93 -2.76
C LEU A 23 21.63 -5.20 -2.91
N THR A 24 22.28 -5.59 -1.82
CA THR A 24 22.94 -6.88 -1.70
C THR A 24 21.94 -8.03 -1.86
N LEU A 25 22.45 -9.25 -2.06
CA LEU A 25 21.59 -10.43 -2.10
C LEU A 25 20.83 -10.64 -0.77
N ASP A 26 21.48 -10.34 0.35
CA ASP A 26 20.91 -10.53 1.69
C ASP A 26 19.77 -9.53 1.95
N GLU A 27 19.95 -8.27 1.60
CA GLU A 27 18.89 -7.26 1.67
C GLU A 27 17.70 -7.61 0.76
N ARG A 28 17.96 -8.09 -0.46
CA ARG A 28 16.88 -8.54 -1.34
C ARG A 28 16.12 -9.73 -0.77
N ALA A 29 16.82 -10.68 -0.17
CA ALA A 29 16.20 -11.81 0.51
C ALA A 29 15.35 -11.35 1.71
N ALA A 30 15.88 -10.45 2.56
CA ALA A 30 15.14 -9.86 3.67
C ALA A 30 13.88 -9.11 3.20
N GLY A 31 13.98 -8.39 2.08
CA GLY A 31 12.83 -7.71 1.48
C GLY A 31 11.75 -8.69 1.01
N ILE A 32 12.12 -9.82 0.39
CA ILE A 32 11.16 -10.87 -0.02
C ILE A 32 10.53 -11.54 1.19
N GLU A 33 11.33 -11.84 2.22
CA GLU A 33 10.82 -12.40 3.47
C GLU A 33 9.81 -11.46 4.13
N ALA A 34 10.08 -10.16 4.18
CA ALA A 34 9.12 -9.19 4.70
C ALA A 34 7.79 -9.19 3.94
N LEU A 35 7.80 -9.36 2.60
CA LEU A 35 6.57 -9.48 1.81
C LEU A 35 5.79 -10.78 2.13
N TYR A 36 6.49 -11.89 2.37
CA TYR A 36 5.86 -13.14 2.80
C TYR A 36 5.20 -13.00 4.17
N ARG A 37 5.90 -12.40 5.13
CA ARG A 37 5.39 -12.16 6.48
C ARG A 37 4.19 -11.22 6.46
N PHE A 38 4.21 -10.20 5.59
CA PHE A 38 3.06 -9.33 5.35
C PHE A 38 1.86 -10.11 4.80
N ASP A 39 2.05 -10.97 3.79
CA ASP A 39 0.97 -11.80 3.23
C ASP A 39 0.32 -12.68 4.31
N ASP A 40 1.12 -13.29 5.19
CA ASP A 40 0.60 -14.03 6.33
C ASP A 40 -0.14 -13.14 7.32
N ALA A 41 0.40 -11.98 7.71
CA ALA A 41 -0.25 -11.09 8.66
C ALA A 41 -1.63 -10.63 8.16
N MET A 42 -1.73 -10.23 6.89
CA MET A 42 -2.99 -9.88 6.24
C MET A 42 -4.01 -11.03 6.30
N ARG A 43 -3.58 -12.26 5.95
CA ARG A 43 -4.44 -13.46 6.07
C ARG A 43 -4.86 -13.73 7.51
N GLY A 44 -4.00 -13.46 8.48
CA GLY A 44 -4.30 -13.57 9.90
C GLY A 44 -5.41 -12.63 10.35
N TRP A 45 -5.53 -11.47 9.69
CA TRP A 45 -6.65 -10.54 9.87
C TRP A 45 -7.87 -10.83 8.99
N GLY A 46 -7.85 -11.94 8.24
CA GLY A 46 -8.93 -12.33 7.35
C GLY A 46 -8.99 -11.54 6.04
N GLN A 47 -7.88 -10.89 5.65
CA GLN A 47 -7.72 -10.21 4.38
C GLN A 47 -7.12 -11.15 3.33
N GLU A 48 -7.50 -10.98 2.08
CA GLU A 48 -6.88 -11.62 0.92
C GLU A 48 -6.01 -10.58 0.18
N VAL A 49 -4.71 -10.84 0.09
CA VAL A 49 -3.78 -9.95 -0.60
C VAL A 49 -3.73 -10.30 -2.08
N ILE A 50 -4.01 -9.32 -2.95
CA ILE A 50 -3.95 -9.48 -4.39
C ILE A 50 -2.71 -8.78 -4.94
N TRP A 51 -1.79 -9.57 -5.49
CA TRP A 51 -0.48 -9.11 -5.90
C TRP A 51 -0.42 -8.68 -7.37
N ASP A 52 -1.30 -7.76 -7.80
CA ASP A 52 -1.44 -7.42 -9.22
C ASP A 52 -0.98 -6.01 -9.60
N LEU A 53 -0.34 -5.87 -10.77
CA LEU A 53 0.04 -4.58 -11.39
C LEU A 53 -1.18 -3.66 -11.64
N ALA A 54 -2.37 -4.24 -11.75
CA ALA A 54 -3.64 -3.56 -11.91
C ALA A 54 -4.29 -3.13 -10.57
N ALA A 55 -3.56 -3.12 -9.46
CA ALA A 55 -4.08 -2.76 -8.13
C ALA A 55 -5.01 -1.52 -8.14
N PRO A 56 -4.70 -0.41 -8.86
CA PRO A 56 -5.59 0.73 -8.94
C PRO A 56 -7.00 0.43 -9.48
N THR A 57 -7.13 -0.48 -10.44
CA THR A 57 -8.44 -0.89 -10.97
C THR A 57 -9.15 -1.83 -10.01
N LEU A 58 -8.41 -2.76 -9.40
CA LEU A 58 -8.99 -3.69 -8.42
C LEU A 58 -9.58 -2.96 -7.23
N TRP A 59 -8.95 -1.88 -6.74
CA TRP A 59 -9.52 -1.03 -5.70
C TRP A 59 -10.86 -0.40 -6.11
N ARG A 60 -10.98 0.08 -7.35
CA ARG A 60 -12.25 0.65 -7.85
C ARG A 60 -13.35 -0.40 -7.92
N ILE A 61 -13.01 -1.62 -8.33
CA ILE A 61 -13.95 -2.74 -8.34
C ILE A 61 -14.38 -3.07 -6.91
N GLN A 62 -13.43 -3.15 -5.98
CA GLN A 62 -13.70 -3.42 -4.57
C GLN A 62 -14.62 -2.37 -3.93
N GLN A 63 -14.41 -1.09 -4.23
CA GLN A 63 -15.29 0.01 -3.79
C GLN A 63 -16.75 -0.19 -4.25
N GLN A 64 -16.97 -0.79 -5.42
CA GLN A 64 -18.30 -1.07 -5.95
C GLN A 64 -18.95 -2.31 -5.34
N LEU A 65 -18.14 -3.30 -4.95
CA LEU A 65 -18.63 -4.57 -4.39
C LEU A 65 -18.97 -4.48 -2.91
N GLY A 66 -18.44 -3.51 -2.17
CA GLY A 66 -18.89 -3.19 -0.81
C GLY A 66 -18.44 -4.14 0.31
N GLU A 67 -18.19 -5.41 0.00
CA GLU A 67 -18.04 -6.48 1.02
C GLU A 67 -16.69 -7.20 0.96
N VAL A 68 -15.85 -6.85 -0.01
CA VAL A 68 -14.65 -7.63 -0.33
C VAL A 68 -13.47 -7.20 0.53
N LYS A 69 -12.77 -8.17 1.13
CA LYS A 69 -11.61 -7.98 2.01
C LYS A 69 -10.30 -8.17 1.24
N TRP A 70 -10.12 -7.38 0.20
CA TRP A 70 -8.91 -7.42 -0.62
C TRP A 70 -7.91 -6.34 -0.23
N VAL A 71 -6.63 -6.67 -0.29
CA VAL A 71 -5.52 -5.71 -0.23
C VAL A 71 -4.74 -5.85 -1.53
N ALA A 72 -5.03 -5.00 -2.52
CA ALA A 72 -4.27 -5.00 -3.78
C ALA A 72 -2.96 -4.21 -3.59
N VAL A 73 -1.79 -4.82 -3.86
CA VAL A 73 -0.51 -4.27 -3.35
C VAL A 73 0.50 -3.77 -4.39
N ARG A 74 0.30 -3.99 -5.70
CA ARG A 74 1.36 -3.76 -6.68
C ARG A 74 1.01 -2.69 -7.71
N ASP A 75 1.46 -1.45 -7.53
CA ASP A 75 1.37 -0.38 -8.54
C ASP A 75 2.73 -0.12 -9.24
N GLY A 76 3.44 -1.20 -9.58
CA GLY A 76 4.67 -1.09 -10.36
C GLY A 76 5.66 -2.26 -10.26
N ALA A 77 6.83 -2.06 -10.86
CA ALA A 77 7.91 -3.05 -10.92
C ALA A 77 8.79 -3.11 -9.65
N CYS A 78 8.81 -2.07 -8.81
CA CYS A 78 9.76 -1.94 -7.70
C CYS A 78 9.32 -2.73 -6.46
N ILE A 79 9.87 -3.94 -6.30
CA ILE A 79 9.57 -4.85 -5.19
C ILE A 79 10.14 -4.33 -3.85
N HIS A 80 11.43 -4.03 -3.78
CA HIS A 80 12.12 -3.85 -2.49
C HIS A 80 11.98 -2.47 -1.86
N SER A 81 11.78 -1.40 -2.63
CA SER A 81 11.61 -0.05 -2.07
C SER A 81 10.16 0.41 -2.07
N ARG A 82 9.41 0.23 -3.18
CA ARG A 82 8.04 0.74 -3.30
C ARG A 82 6.98 -0.26 -2.83
N LEU A 83 6.98 -1.50 -3.35
CA LEU A 83 5.99 -2.51 -2.96
C LEU A 83 6.12 -2.86 -1.47
N LEU A 84 7.34 -3.07 -0.99
CA LEU A 84 7.56 -3.26 0.44
C LEU A 84 7.16 -2.01 1.27
N GLY A 85 7.49 -0.80 0.80
CA GLY A 85 7.02 0.43 1.44
C GLY A 85 5.49 0.49 1.51
N PHE A 86 4.80 0.09 0.44
CA PHE A 86 3.34 -0.04 0.42
C PHE A 86 2.83 -1.10 1.41
N CYS A 87 3.44 -2.27 1.49
CA CYS A 87 3.06 -3.29 2.48
C CYS A 87 3.22 -2.78 3.93
N VAL A 88 4.27 -2.01 4.21
CA VAL A 88 4.46 -1.38 5.52
C VAL A 88 3.40 -0.30 5.78
N HIS A 89 3.07 0.51 4.77
CA HIS A 89 1.99 1.51 4.79
C HIS A 89 0.65 0.85 5.17
N GLU A 90 0.25 -0.20 4.46
CA GLU A 90 -0.98 -0.96 4.73
C GLU A 90 -0.96 -1.66 6.09
N THR A 91 0.22 -2.09 6.56
CA THR A 91 0.37 -2.63 7.93
C THR A 91 0.06 -1.57 8.99
N ILE A 92 0.58 -0.35 8.84
CA ILE A 92 0.31 0.75 9.78
C ILE A 92 -1.19 1.07 9.81
N HIS A 93 -1.85 0.98 8.66
CA HIS A 93 -3.28 1.13 8.58
C HIS A 93 -4.07 0.07 9.31
N ALA A 94 -3.71 -1.20 9.12
CA ALA A 94 -4.27 -2.31 9.88
C ALA A 94 -4.07 -2.13 11.41
N MET A 95 -2.99 -1.47 11.83
CA MET A 95 -2.74 -1.16 13.25
C MET A 95 -3.61 -0.02 13.79
N CYS A 96 -3.89 0.99 12.94
CA CYS A 96 -4.65 2.17 13.34
C CYS A 96 -6.17 2.00 13.20
N GLY A 97 -6.63 1.07 12.35
CA GLY A 97 -8.04 0.79 12.08
C GLY A 97 -8.48 -0.60 12.55
N ASP A 98 -9.60 -1.07 11.99
CA ASP A 98 -10.06 -2.44 12.15
C ASP A 98 -9.53 -3.29 10.98
N PRO A 99 -8.52 -4.15 11.20
CA PRO A 99 -7.92 -4.92 10.12
C PRO A 99 -8.86 -6.01 9.58
N THR A 100 -10.01 -6.24 10.20
CA THR A 100 -11.01 -7.24 9.79
C THR A 100 -12.14 -6.66 8.94
N ALA A 101 -12.23 -5.33 8.85
CA ALA A 101 -13.20 -4.62 8.03
C ALA A 101 -12.83 -4.66 6.52
N PRO A 102 -13.79 -4.45 5.61
CA PRO A 102 -13.47 -4.26 4.19
C PRO A 102 -12.50 -3.09 3.97
N ASN A 103 -11.60 -3.27 3.02
CA ASN A 103 -10.72 -2.20 2.52
C ASN A 103 -11.42 -1.51 1.34
N TYR A 104 -11.49 -0.18 1.32
CA TYR A 104 -12.15 0.57 0.24
C TYR A 104 -11.15 1.34 -0.63
N GLY A 105 -9.90 0.86 -0.72
CA GLY A 105 -8.81 1.60 -1.38
C GLY A 105 -8.34 2.85 -0.58
N THR A 106 -8.97 3.06 0.57
CA THR A 106 -8.51 3.83 1.72
C THR A 106 -8.49 2.88 2.89
N PRO A 107 -7.62 3.15 3.86
CA PRO A 107 -7.15 2.11 4.73
C PRO A 107 -8.23 1.64 5.69
N VAL A 108 -8.43 0.33 5.66
CA VAL A 108 -9.29 -0.50 6.52
C VAL A 108 -10.35 0.27 7.30
N GLY A 109 -11.54 0.35 6.70
CA GLY A 109 -12.76 0.73 7.38
C GLY A 109 -13.55 1.88 6.79
N LEU A 110 -12.97 2.80 5.99
CA LEU A 110 -13.73 3.97 5.51
C LEU A 110 -13.49 4.38 4.05
N PRO A 111 -14.56 4.74 3.33
CA PRO A 111 -14.46 5.22 1.96
C PRO A 111 -13.94 6.67 1.91
N TYR A 112 -13.56 7.12 0.71
CA TYR A 112 -13.19 8.51 0.38
C TYR A 112 -14.36 9.51 0.44
N GLY A 113 -15.28 9.30 1.38
CA GLY A 113 -16.50 10.06 1.53
C GLY A 113 -16.88 10.21 2.98
N VAL A 114 -17.98 10.89 3.19
CA VAL A 114 -18.54 11.15 4.51
C VAL A 114 -19.96 10.57 4.53
N PRO A 115 -20.39 9.84 5.59
CA PRO A 115 -21.76 9.33 5.66
C PRO A 115 -22.77 10.45 5.42
N GLU A 116 -23.86 10.15 4.71
CA GLU A 116 -24.90 11.15 4.40
C GLU A 116 -25.52 11.76 5.67
N SER A 117 -25.45 11.06 6.80
CA SER A 117 -25.90 11.52 8.11
C SER A 117 -25.01 12.57 8.78
N VAL A 118 -23.76 12.74 8.31
CA VAL A 118 -22.84 13.74 8.86
C VAL A 118 -23.06 15.09 8.14
N PRO A 119 -23.42 16.16 8.88
CA PRO A 119 -23.63 17.47 8.29
C PRO A 119 -22.38 18.02 7.59
N PRO A 120 -22.52 18.82 6.51
CA PRO A 120 -21.38 19.40 5.81
C PRO A 120 -20.39 20.18 6.69
N ILE A 121 -20.89 20.85 7.73
CA ILE A 121 -20.07 21.61 8.67
C ILE A 121 -19.14 20.72 9.52
N ASP A 122 -19.48 19.44 9.66
CA ASP A 122 -18.75 18.48 10.50
C ASP A 122 -17.80 17.58 9.69
N GLU A 123 -17.75 17.72 8.35
CA GLU A 123 -16.93 16.88 7.46
C GLU A 123 -15.46 16.87 7.86
N ALA A 124 -14.88 18.05 8.13
CA ALA A 124 -13.47 18.15 8.47
C ALA A 124 -13.16 17.44 9.79
N ALA A 125 -14.06 17.54 10.77
CA ALA A 125 -13.93 16.86 12.05
C ALA A 125 -14.08 15.35 11.90
N PHE A 126 -15.04 14.90 11.08
CA PHE A 126 -15.23 13.50 10.75
C PHE A 126 -13.99 12.91 10.05
N LEU A 127 -13.39 13.62 9.09
CA LEU A 127 -12.25 13.13 8.31
C LEU A 127 -10.91 13.16 9.05
N LEU A 128 -10.79 13.93 10.14
CA LEU A 128 -9.53 14.16 10.84
C LEU A 128 -8.87 12.87 11.38
N PRO A 129 -9.56 11.91 12.01
CA PRO A 129 -8.96 10.66 12.44
C PRO A 129 -8.34 9.86 11.28
N PHE A 130 -8.98 9.87 10.10
CA PHE A 130 -8.47 9.14 8.93
C PHE A 130 -7.26 9.82 8.34
N ASN A 131 -7.26 11.14 8.27
CA ASN A 131 -6.10 11.92 7.85
C ASN A 131 -4.90 11.70 8.79
N ARG A 132 -5.14 11.53 10.10
CA ARG A 132 -4.09 11.16 11.07
C ARG A 132 -3.56 9.75 10.84
N ASN A 133 -4.43 8.79 10.52
CA ASN A 133 -4.02 7.43 10.21
C ASN A 133 -3.19 7.36 8.92
N GLU A 134 -3.59 8.11 7.88
CA GLU A 134 -2.80 8.29 6.66
C GLU A 134 -1.44 8.91 6.93
N ALA A 135 -1.39 9.98 7.73
CA ALA A 135 -0.12 10.62 8.08
C ALA A 135 0.83 9.66 8.82
N ARG A 136 0.31 8.79 9.69
CA ARG A 136 1.10 7.73 10.35
C ARG A 136 1.65 6.74 9.33
N ALA A 137 0.82 6.22 8.43
CA ALA A 137 1.27 5.27 7.42
C ALA A 137 2.33 5.88 6.49
N PHE A 138 2.13 7.13 6.08
CA PHE A 138 3.03 7.84 5.18
C PHE A 138 4.40 8.17 5.79
N THR A 139 4.44 8.47 7.10
CA THR A 139 5.69 8.85 7.81
C THR A 139 6.37 7.69 8.55
N GLY A 140 5.63 6.64 8.86
CA GLY A 140 6.07 5.53 9.71
C GLY A 140 6.90 4.45 9.02
N LEU A 141 7.06 4.52 7.69
CA LEU A 141 7.68 3.46 6.90
C LEU A 141 9.00 2.97 7.47
N ALA A 142 9.93 3.88 7.73
CA ALA A 142 11.26 3.50 8.21
C ALA A 142 11.21 2.88 9.61
N ALA A 143 10.49 3.49 10.54
CA ALA A 143 10.41 3.02 11.92
C ALA A 143 9.78 1.63 12.02
N VAL A 144 8.67 1.40 11.30
CA VAL A 144 7.96 0.11 11.31
C VAL A 144 8.72 -0.95 10.51
N ALA A 145 9.29 -0.62 9.36
CA ALA A 145 10.08 -1.57 8.58
C ALA A 145 11.32 -2.06 9.35
N TYR A 146 12.01 -1.14 10.03
CA TYR A 146 13.11 -1.51 10.91
C TYR A 146 12.63 -2.40 12.05
N ARG A 147 11.58 -2.00 12.77
CA ARG A 147 11.10 -2.76 13.94
C ARG A 147 10.66 -4.19 13.58
N LEU A 148 9.92 -4.35 12.49
CA LEU A 148 9.33 -5.63 12.10
C LEU A 148 10.30 -6.53 11.34
N PHE A 149 11.13 -5.94 10.48
CA PHE A 149 11.87 -6.67 9.45
C PHE A 149 13.38 -6.40 9.47
N THR A 150 13.86 -5.51 10.33
CA THR A 150 15.28 -5.08 10.38
C THR A 150 15.75 -4.47 9.05
N ILE A 151 14.85 -3.75 8.38
CA ILE A 151 15.11 -3.16 7.05
C ILE A 151 15.61 -1.73 7.22
N GLU A 152 16.81 -1.48 6.72
CA GLU A 152 17.50 -0.19 6.85
C GLU A 152 17.60 0.58 5.52
N TRP A 153 17.38 -0.07 4.37
CA TRP A 153 17.44 0.63 3.09
C TRP A 153 16.19 1.51 2.88
N PRO A 154 16.30 2.60 2.09
CA PRO A 154 15.18 3.50 1.87
C PRO A 154 13.97 2.81 1.24
N LEU A 155 12.85 2.83 1.97
CA LEU A 155 11.53 2.52 1.46
C LEU A 155 10.87 3.77 0.89
N ARG A 156 9.96 3.57 -0.06
CA ARG A 156 9.20 4.64 -0.71
C ARG A 156 7.72 4.35 -0.59
N ASN A 157 6.95 5.40 -0.31
CA ASN A 157 5.50 5.36 -0.44
C ASN A 157 5.10 4.97 -1.88
N ALA A 158 3.92 4.36 -2.02
CA ALA A 158 3.37 4.03 -3.35
C ALA A 158 3.06 5.28 -4.18
N ARG A 159 2.87 6.42 -3.53
CA ARG A 159 2.64 7.74 -4.12
C ARG A 159 3.63 8.75 -3.56
N ASP A 160 3.77 9.87 -4.25
CA ASP A 160 4.58 11.01 -3.84
C ASP A 160 3.91 11.85 -2.73
N VAL A 161 2.60 11.71 -2.55
CA VAL A 161 1.83 12.29 -1.44
C VAL A 161 0.94 11.25 -0.77
N GLY A 162 0.61 11.49 0.50
CA GLY A 162 -0.42 10.73 1.22
C GLY A 162 -1.80 10.92 0.61
N THR A 163 -2.78 10.17 1.06
CA THR A 163 -4.14 10.21 0.55
C THR A 163 -5.10 10.88 1.53
N TYR A 164 -4.86 12.17 1.79
CA TYR A 164 -5.63 12.96 2.74
C TYR A 164 -6.98 13.45 2.18
N GLY A 165 -8.05 13.29 2.96
CA GLY A 165 -9.38 13.85 2.72
C GLY A 165 -9.52 15.25 3.31
N PHE A 166 -8.90 16.26 2.71
CA PHE A 166 -9.07 17.66 3.14
C PHE A 166 -10.23 18.33 2.39
N PRO A 167 -11.35 18.69 3.05
CA PRO A 167 -12.48 19.30 2.36
C PRO A 167 -12.15 20.70 1.81
N GLY A 168 -12.76 21.06 0.68
CA GLY A 168 -12.72 22.41 0.10
C GLY A 168 -11.96 22.56 -1.23
N GLY A 169 -11.59 21.47 -1.89
CA GLY A 169 -10.94 21.50 -3.21
C GLY A 169 -11.90 21.27 -4.38
N ASN A 170 -11.41 20.66 -5.47
CA ASN A 170 -12.17 20.39 -6.69
C ASN A 170 -12.24 18.89 -7.04
N ALA A 171 -11.57 18.03 -6.30
CA ALA A 171 -11.51 16.60 -6.61
C ALA A 171 -12.63 15.84 -5.89
N LEU A 172 -13.46 15.12 -6.65
CA LEU A 172 -14.45 14.19 -6.10
C LEU A 172 -13.95 12.77 -6.32
N SER A 173 -14.01 11.95 -5.27
CA SER A 173 -13.78 10.51 -5.37
C SER A 173 -15.11 9.77 -5.46
N ASP A 174 -15.11 8.60 -6.09
CA ASP A 174 -16.24 7.68 -6.00
C ASP A 174 -16.37 7.15 -4.57
N VAL A 175 -17.62 6.99 -4.12
CA VAL A 175 -17.95 6.57 -2.75
C VAL A 175 -19.06 5.52 -2.80
N PRO A 176 -19.10 4.57 -1.85
CA PRO A 176 -20.14 3.55 -1.79
C PRO A 176 -21.50 4.17 -1.39
N PRO A 177 -22.61 3.43 -1.59
CA PRO A 177 -23.94 3.86 -1.13
C PRO A 177 -23.97 4.24 0.36
N GLY A 178 -24.74 5.27 0.71
CA GLY A 178 -24.82 5.81 2.08
C GLY A 178 -23.71 6.82 2.43
N TYR A 179 -22.79 7.08 1.51
CA TYR A 179 -21.77 8.10 1.62
C TYR A 179 -21.95 9.18 0.57
N ARG A 180 -21.67 10.42 0.98
CA ARG A 180 -21.63 11.59 0.12
C ARG A 180 -20.20 11.86 -0.32
N ARG A 181 -20.04 12.21 -1.60
CA ARG A 181 -18.76 12.68 -2.16
C ARG A 181 -18.42 14.05 -1.54
N VAL A 182 -17.20 14.19 -1.06
CA VAL A 182 -16.67 15.46 -0.53
C VAL A 182 -15.62 16.01 -1.50
N PRO A 183 -15.69 17.29 -1.88
CA PRO A 183 -14.68 17.90 -2.73
C PRO A 183 -13.38 18.08 -1.95
N HIS A 184 -12.36 17.31 -2.29
CA HIS A 184 -11.06 17.32 -1.62
C HIS A 184 -10.05 18.21 -2.34
N TYR A 185 -9.13 18.81 -1.57
CA TYR A 185 -7.90 19.36 -2.14
C TYR A 185 -7.08 18.24 -2.75
N ASP A 186 -6.71 18.39 -4.02
CA ASP A 186 -5.71 17.55 -4.66
C ASP A 186 -4.36 18.28 -4.71
N HIS A 187 -3.28 17.51 -4.63
CA HIS A 187 -1.93 18.07 -4.61
C HIS A 187 -1.52 18.73 -5.95
N VAL A 188 -2.21 18.45 -7.06
CA VAL A 188 -1.87 19.01 -8.38
C VAL A 188 -2.42 20.44 -8.52
N HIS A 189 -3.69 20.66 -8.23
CA HIS A 189 -4.30 21.99 -8.36
C HIS A 189 -4.14 22.86 -7.10
N HIS A 190 -3.91 22.24 -5.94
CA HIS A 190 -3.88 22.94 -4.64
C HIS A 190 -2.60 22.68 -3.83
N GLN A 191 -1.47 22.45 -4.52
CA GLN A 191 -0.21 21.99 -3.94
C GLN A 191 0.19 22.68 -2.62
N ARG A 192 0.24 24.03 -2.59
CA ARG A 192 0.69 24.77 -1.41
C ARG A 192 -0.17 24.51 -0.18
N ARG A 193 -1.49 24.57 -0.34
CA ARG A 193 -2.44 24.37 0.77
C ARG A 193 -2.48 22.91 1.20
N TYR A 194 -2.45 22.01 0.24
CA TYR A 194 -2.40 20.57 0.47
C TYR A 194 -1.18 20.19 1.32
N VAL A 195 0.02 20.61 0.89
CA VAL A 195 1.28 20.31 1.59
C VAL A 195 1.30 20.93 2.99
N ALA A 196 0.79 22.15 3.17
CA ALA A 196 0.73 22.79 4.49
C ALA A 196 -0.16 22.01 5.48
N LEU A 197 -1.32 21.52 5.04
CA LEU A 197 -2.22 20.70 5.87
C LEU A 197 -1.63 19.32 6.17
N ALA A 198 -1.07 18.65 5.14
CA ALA A 198 -0.42 17.36 5.27
C ALA A 198 0.76 17.41 6.25
N LYS A 199 1.65 18.39 6.08
CA LYS A 199 2.87 18.53 6.89
C LYS A 199 2.56 18.63 8.39
N LYS A 200 1.51 19.37 8.76
CA LYS A 200 1.08 19.45 10.17
C LYS A 200 0.72 18.08 10.74
N LEU A 201 -0.06 17.28 10.00
CA LEU A 201 -0.45 15.94 10.44
C LEU A 201 0.73 14.98 10.46
N GLU A 202 1.62 15.07 9.48
CA GLU A 202 2.83 14.25 9.39
C GLU A 202 3.79 14.53 10.56
N ASP A 203 3.90 15.79 10.98
CA ASP A 203 4.68 16.19 12.15
C ASP A 203 4.08 15.58 13.42
N GLU A 204 2.76 15.72 13.63
CA GLU A 204 2.06 15.06 14.75
C GLU A 204 2.17 13.52 14.71
N ALA A 205 2.21 12.92 13.51
CA ALA A 205 2.24 11.47 13.34
C ALA A 205 3.57 10.84 13.74
N ARG A 206 4.70 11.56 13.62
CA ARG A 206 6.02 11.02 13.99
C ARG A 206 6.11 10.69 15.48
N ASP A 207 5.49 11.51 16.32
CA ASP A 207 5.47 11.32 17.78
C ASP A 207 4.68 10.08 18.22
N TRP A 208 3.84 9.53 17.33
CA TRP A 208 3.09 8.30 17.61
C TRP A 208 4.00 7.06 17.66
N PHE A 209 5.11 7.06 16.90
CA PHE A 209 6.03 5.92 16.78
C PHE A 209 7.04 5.83 17.93
N THR A 210 6.54 5.90 19.16
CA THR A 210 7.32 5.60 20.36
C THR A 210 7.76 4.13 20.38
N GLN A 211 8.79 3.80 21.17
CA GLN A 211 9.25 2.41 21.33
C GLN A 211 8.11 1.48 21.77
N ALA A 212 7.33 1.88 22.78
CA ALA A 212 6.18 1.09 23.26
C ALA A 212 5.14 0.85 22.16
N LYS A 213 4.90 1.84 21.29
CA LYS A 213 3.98 1.67 20.17
C LYS A 213 4.55 0.73 19.10
N LEU A 214 5.83 0.83 18.80
CA LEU A 214 6.51 -0.06 17.86
C LEU A 214 6.51 -1.52 18.36
N ASP A 215 6.64 -1.73 19.67
CA ASP A 215 6.53 -3.05 20.29
C ASP A 215 5.11 -3.60 20.20
N GLU A 216 4.08 -2.78 20.46
CA GLU A 216 2.68 -3.17 20.26
C GLU A 216 2.39 -3.57 18.80
N ILE A 217 2.91 -2.80 17.83
CA ILE A 217 2.78 -3.12 16.40
C ILE A 217 3.44 -4.47 16.10
N ASN A 218 4.64 -4.71 16.62
CA ASN A 218 5.34 -5.98 16.46
C ASN A 218 4.53 -7.15 17.01
N ASP A 219 4.02 -7.04 18.23
CA ASP A 219 3.29 -8.13 18.88
C ASP A 219 1.99 -8.45 18.13
N ARG A 220 1.24 -7.42 17.73
CA ARG A 220 0.00 -7.58 16.92
C ARG A 220 0.29 -8.17 15.55
N PHE A 221 1.36 -7.72 14.90
CA PHE A 221 1.78 -8.25 13.59
C PHE A 221 2.17 -9.72 13.70
N THR A 222 3.02 -10.09 14.66
CA THR A 222 3.46 -11.48 14.87
C THR A 222 2.30 -12.41 15.24
N ALA A 223 1.34 -11.93 16.03
CA ALA A 223 0.13 -12.70 16.33
C ALA A 223 -0.67 -13.00 15.05
N ALA A 224 -0.88 -12.00 14.20
CA ALA A 224 -1.59 -12.16 12.93
C ALA A 224 -0.82 -13.06 11.95
N GLU A 225 0.49 -12.84 11.81
CA GLU A 225 1.39 -13.66 11.00
C GLU A 225 1.30 -15.13 11.38
N THR A 226 1.29 -15.43 12.69
CA THR A 226 1.16 -16.80 13.20
C THR A 226 -0.16 -17.46 12.80
N ILE A 227 -1.26 -16.70 12.79
CA ILE A 227 -2.57 -17.17 12.35
C ILE A 227 -2.56 -17.40 10.84
N GLY A 228 -2.19 -16.39 10.05
CA GLY A 228 -2.27 -16.46 8.60
C GLY A 228 -1.29 -17.43 7.96
N LYS A 229 -0.15 -17.72 8.61
CA LYS A 229 0.76 -18.79 8.20
C LYS A 229 0.09 -20.17 8.17
N LYS A 230 -0.92 -20.41 9.01
CA LYS A 230 -1.71 -21.66 8.97
C LYS A 230 -2.72 -21.68 7.83
N SER A 231 -3.14 -20.51 7.38
CA SER A 231 -4.14 -20.31 6.32
C SER A 231 -3.51 -20.15 4.93
N ARG A 232 -2.17 -20.21 4.80
CA ARG A 232 -1.51 -20.04 3.50
C ARG A 232 -1.85 -21.21 2.56
N PRO A 233 -2.17 -20.96 1.29
CA PRO A 233 -2.49 -22.05 0.35
C PRO A 233 -1.30 -22.97 0.04
N ARG A 234 -0.09 -22.41 0.04
CA ARG A 234 1.16 -23.14 -0.23
C ARG A 234 2.30 -22.56 0.59
N ALA A 235 3.31 -23.39 0.86
CA ALA A 235 4.55 -22.90 1.43
C ALA A 235 5.23 -21.92 0.47
N PHE A 236 5.85 -20.88 1.01
CA PHE A 236 6.64 -19.96 0.21
C PHE A 236 7.99 -20.59 -0.14
N PRO A 237 8.53 -20.33 -1.35
CA PRO A 237 9.88 -20.73 -1.70
C PRO A 237 10.91 -19.96 -0.85
N SER A 238 12.17 -20.41 -0.89
CA SER A 238 13.26 -19.72 -0.18
C SER A 238 13.40 -18.28 -0.67
N ALA A 239 13.28 -17.31 0.25
CA ALA A 239 13.46 -15.90 -0.07
C ALA A 239 14.84 -15.62 -0.70
N ARG A 240 15.88 -16.34 -0.26
CA ARG A 240 17.24 -16.23 -0.81
C ARG A 240 17.34 -16.74 -2.24
N GLU A 241 16.62 -17.80 -2.58
CA GLU A 241 16.60 -18.32 -3.95
C GLU A 241 15.84 -17.39 -4.89
N VAL A 242 14.67 -16.92 -4.45
CA VAL A 242 13.88 -15.92 -5.20
C VAL A 242 14.67 -14.62 -5.39
N ALA A 243 15.43 -14.17 -4.38
CA ALA A 243 16.27 -12.99 -4.46
C ALA A 243 17.38 -13.10 -5.53
N ARG A 244 17.74 -14.31 -5.99
CA ARG A 244 18.71 -14.49 -7.08
C ARG A 244 18.09 -14.31 -8.47
N ILE A 245 16.76 -14.36 -8.57
CA ILE A 245 16.06 -14.21 -9.86
C ILE A 245 16.37 -12.81 -10.40
N LYS A 246 16.86 -12.77 -11.64
CA LYS A 246 17.16 -11.51 -12.32
C LYS A 246 15.88 -10.89 -12.88
N PRO A 247 15.74 -9.55 -12.85
CA PRO A 247 14.64 -8.89 -13.51
C PRO A 247 14.60 -9.21 -15.00
N LYS A 248 13.43 -9.57 -15.52
CA LYS A 248 13.22 -9.79 -16.96
C LYS A 248 12.61 -8.54 -17.58
N LYS A 249 12.97 -8.22 -18.83
CA LYS A 249 12.26 -7.16 -19.57
C LYS A 249 10.79 -7.55 -19.75
N PRO A 250 9.83 -6.61 -19.62
CA PRO A 250 8.44 -6.88 -19.95
C PRO A 250 8.29 -7.36 -21.40
N GLY A 251 7.57 -8.47 -21.60
CA GLY A 251 7.19 -8.94 -22.92
C GLY A 251 6.16 -8.01 -23.56
N ARG A 252 6.09 -7.99 -24.90
CA ARG A 252 5.18 -7.09 -25.66
C ARG A 252 3.71 -7.18 -25.21
N ASN A 253 3.25 -8.37 -24.82
CA ASN A 253 1.87 -8.63 -24.40
C ASN A 253 1.69 -8.68 -22.87
N ASP A 254 2.75 -8.50 -22.08
CA ASP A 254 2.64 -8.40 -20.62
C ASP A 254 1.88 -7.13 -20.24
N LEU A 255 1.29 -7.10 -19.04
CA LEU A 255 0.74 -5.86 -18.49
C LEU A 255 1.85 -4.84 -18.30
N CYS A 256 1.54 -3.58 -18.58
CA CYS A 256 2.49 -2.50 -18.43
C CYS A 256 2.89 -2.32 -16.95
N VAL A 257 4.18 -2.17 -16.69
CA VAL A 257 4.70 -1.99 -15.33
C VAL A 257 4.38 -0.64 -14.70
N CYS A 258 3.69 0.25 -15.42
CA CYS A 258 3.15 1.50 -14.86
C CYS A 258 1.72 1.34 -14.27
N GLY A 259 1.18 0.13 -14.25
CA GLY A 259 -0.13 -0.16 -13.65
C GLY A 259 -1.34 0.25 -14.49
N SER A 260 -1.13 0.73 -15.73
CA SER A 260 -2.21 1.22 -16.61
C SER A 260 -3.21 0.15 -17.11
N MET A 261 -3.02 -1.11 -16.73
CA MET A 261 -3.70 -2.31 -17.28
C MET A 261 -3.58 -2.52 -18.79
N ARG A 262 -2.88 -1.65 -19.52
CA ARG A 262 -2.61 -1.84 -20.95
C ARG A 262 -1.49 -2.84 -21.15
N LYS A 263 -1.45 -3.48 -22.32
CA LYS A 263 -0.27 -4.25 -22.74
C LYS A 263 0.95 -3.33 -22.79
N TRP A 264 2.12 -3.82 -22.41
CA TRP A 264 3.38 -3.07 -22.41
C TRP A 264 3.60 -2.35 -23.74
N LYS A 265 3.43 -3.06 -24.88
CA LYS A 265 3.59 -2.50 -26.24
C LYS A 265 2.62 -1.35 -26.58
N GLN A 266 1.51 -1.22 -25.85
CA GLN A 266 0.49 -0.19 -26.05
C GLN A 266 0.59 0.95 -25.02
N CYS A 267 1.64 0.92 -24.19
CA CYS A 267 1.83 1.87 -23.10
C CYS A 267 3.32 2.27 -23.06
N CYS A 268 4.03 2.03 -21.95
CA CYS A 268 5.43 2.44 -21.81
C CYS A 268 6.35 1.81 -22.87
N GLY A 269 6.05 0.60 -23.37
CA GLY A 269 6.80 -0.01 -24.47
C GLY A 269 6.64 0.71 -25.80
N ALA A 270 5.52 1.41 -26.03
CA ALA A 270 5.30 2.17 -27.26
C ALA A 270 6.28 3.37 -27.38
N GLN A 271 6.75 3.89 -26.25
CA GLN A 271 7.68 5.03 -26.21
C GLN A 271 9.13 4.61 -26.47
N LEU A 272 9.44 3.31 -26.40
CA LEU A 272 10.80 2.78 -26.54
C LEU A 272 11.15 2.35 -27.98
N GLY A 273 10.18 2.34 -28.90
CA GLY A 273 10.43 2.08 -30.33
C GLY A 273 10.74 0.62 -30.70
N ASP A 274 10.43 -0.35 -29.82
CA ASP A 274 10.65 -1.79 -30.02
C ASP A 274 9.53 -2.50 -30.82
#